data_AF-V8N626-F1
#
_entry.id   AF-V8N626-F1
#
_cell.length_a   1.000
_cell.length_b   1.000
_cell.length_c   1.000
_cell.angle_alpha   90.00
_cell.angle_beta   90.00
_cell.angle_gamma   90.00
#
_symmetry.space_group_name_H-M   'P 1'
#
loop_
_entity.id
_entity.type
_entity.pdbx_description
1 polymer ?
#
loop_
_entity_poly.entity_id
_entity_poly.type
_entity_poly.pdbx_seq_one_letter_code
_entity_poly.pdbx_strand_id
1 'polypeptide(L)'
;MNTILLWIQQSERKLSIPEVTVTDLETVEKRLRELKGLQSSLQEQQKGIDYLSTTVEEMSKRAPAGVSQKYQSETEVILNRWKKLSTQLVENCHKLEEQITKLKQFQNDTKTLKKWMAEVDIFLNEDWPALGDLEALEKQLEQCTALVNDIQAIQPNLNSVNEIGQKMNKEAEPEFSYKLQTDLKALNAEWDSICQQAYAKKAALNNSLDKTVSLRKDLSEMHEWITQAEDEYLQRDFEYKTPDELQKAIEEL
;
A
#
# COMPACT_ATOMS: atom_id res chain seq x y z
N MET A 1 -13.29 -34.64 38.92
CA MET A 1 -11.86 -34.30 38.80
C MET A 1 -11.28 -34.75 37.45
N ASN A 2 -11.33 -36.03 37.07
CA ASN A 2 -10.78 -36.53 35.79
C ASN A 2 -11.32 -35.86 34.52
N THR A 3 -12.63 -35.56 34.45
CA THR A 3 -13.23 -34.92 33.26
C THR A 3 -12.68 -33.51 32.99
N ILE A 4 -12.55 -32.69 34.04
CA ILE A 4 -11.97 -31.33 33.95
C ILE A 4 -10.49 -31.41 33.56
N LEU A 5 -9.77 -32.37 34.13
CA LEU A 5 -8.34 -32.58 33.86
C LEU A 5 -8.09 -32.98 32.39
N LEU A 6 -8.92 -33.87 31.84
CA LEU A 6 -8.88 -34.26 30.44
C LEU A 6 -9.23 -33.08 29.51
N TRP A 7 -10.25 -32.30 29.86
CA TRP A 7 -10.62 -31.10 29.11
C TRP A 7 -9.46 -30.08 29.10
N ILE A 8 -8.87 -29.78 30.27
CA ILE A 8 -7.70 -28.88 30.36
C ILE A 8 -6.57 -29.40 29.48
N GLN A 9 -6.26 -30.69 29.52
CA GLN A 9 -5.20 -31.29 28.72
C GLN A 9 -5.47 -31.19 27.21
N GLN A 10 -6.72 -31.38 26.77
CA GLN A 10 -7.10 -31.20 25.36
C GLN A 10 -6.98 -29.73 24.93
N SER A 11 -7.44 -28.80 25.77
CA SER A 11 -7.34 -27.36 25.53
C SER A 11 -5.89 -26.87 25.49
N GLU A 12 -5.04 -27.35 26.41
CA GLU A 12 -3.60 -27.07 26.42
C GLU A 12 -2.91 -27.59 25.16
N ARG A 13 -3.29 -28.77 24.64
CA ARG A 13 -2.74 -29.29 23.36
C ARG A 13 -3.11 -28.39 22.19
N LYS A 14 -4.36 -27.91 22.12
CA LYS A 14 -4.80 -26.98 21.07
C LYS A 14 -4.01 -25.67 21.11
N LEU A 15 -3.72 -25.15 22.30
CA LEU A 15 -2.93 -23.92 22.50
C LEU A 15 -1.42 -24.11 22.35
N SER A 16 -0.90 -25.33 22.50
CA SER A 16 0.53 -25.63 22.40
C SER A 16 1.02 -25.78 20.97
N ILE A 17 0.12 -25.84 19.98
CA ILE A 17 0.50 -25.82 18.56
C ILE A 17 1.00 -24.40 18.28
N PRO A 18 2.30 -24.21 17.99
CA PRO A 18 2.87 -22.87 17.80
C PRO A 18 2.44 -22.38 16.42
N GLU A 19 1.28 -21.75 16.36
CA GLU A 19 0.69 -21.16 15.16
C GLU A 19 0.66 -19.61 15.27
N VAL A 20 1.72 -19.03 15.86
CA VAL A 20 1.91 -17.57 15.96
C VAL A 20 2.76 -17.04 14.80
N THR A 21 2.90 -17.81 13.74
CA THR A 21 3.49 -17.36 12.48
C THR A 21 2.47 -16.57 11.68
N VAL A 22 2.91 -15.48 11.05
CA VAL A 22 2.07 -14.66 10.18
C VAL A 22 1.71 -15.48 8.94
N THR A 23 0.41 -15.65 8.71
CA THR A 23 -0.15 -16.32 7.55
C THR A 23 -1.10 -15.38 6.80
N ASP A 24 -1.81 -15.91 5.82
CA ASP A 24 -2.90 -15.20 5.18
C ASP A 24 -4.01 -14.84 6.19
N LEU A 25 -4.75 -13.78 5.85
CA LEU A 25 -5.80 -13.21 6.72
C LEU A 25 -6.90 -14.23 7.03
N GLU A 26 -7.27 -15.09 6.08
CA GLU A 26 -8.34 -16.08 6.28
C GLU A 26 -7.95 -17.11 7.34
N THR A 27 -6.71 -17.59 7.27
CA THR A 27 -6.14 -18.52 8.26
C THR A 27 -6.07 -17.89 9.65
N VAL A 28 -5.57 -16.66 9.79
CA VAL A 28 -5.49 -15.97 11.10
C VAL A 28 -6.91 -15.72 11.67
N GLU A 29 -7.87 -15.31 10.85
CA GLU A 29 -9.26 -15.12 11.27
C GLU A 29 -9.94 -16.44 11.68
N LYS A 30 -9.65 -17.54 10.98
CA LYS A 30 -10.12 -18.87 11.37
C LYS A 30 -9.57 -19.28 12.73
N ARG A 31 -8.26 -19.14 12.95
CA ARG A 31 -7.61 -19.43 14.24
C ARG A 31 -8.23 -18.60 15.37
N LEU A 32 -8.47 -17.31 15.14
CA LEU A 32 -9.12 -16.45 16.14
C LEU A 32 -10.53 -16.95 16.48
N ARG A 33 -11.34 -17.36 15.49
CA ARG A 33 -12.68 -17.93 15.73
C ARG A 33 -12.61 -19.19 16.60
N GLU A 34 -11.65 -20.08 16.32
CA GLU A 34 -11.44 -21.30 17.10
C GLU A 34 -11.04 -21.00 18.55
N LEU A 35 -10.12 -20.06 18.78
CA LEU A 35 -9.72 -19.64 20.13
C LEU A 35 -10.86 -18.93 20.88
N LYS A 36 -11.66 -18.10 20.20
CA LYS A 36 -12.87 -17.51 20.81
C LYS A 36 -13.89 -18.57 21.22
N GLY A 37 -14.07 -19.61 20.40
CA GLY A 37 -14.88 -20.77 20.77
C GLY A 37 -14.34 -21.50 22.00
N LEU A 38 -13.01 -21.67 22.09
CA LEU A 38 -12.37 -22.25 23.27
C LEU A 38 -12.54 -21.36 24.51
N GLN A 39 -12.53 -20.04 24.34
CA GLN A 39 -12.73 -19.06 25.41
C GLN A 39 -14.15 -19.12 25.98
N SER A 40 -15.16 -19.26 25.12
CA SER A 40 -16.54 -19.52 25.55
C SER A 40 -16.65 -20.85 26.31
N SER A 41 -16.02 -21.92 25.81
CA SER A 41 -16.00 -23.21 26.50
C SER A 41 -15.31 -23.13 27.87
N LEU A 42 -14.23 -22.35 27.98
CA LEU A 42 -13.55 -22.09 29.26
C LEU A 42 -14.49 -21.37 30.24
N GLN A 43 -15.26 -20.38 29.76
CA GLN A 43 -16.23 -19.68 30.60
C GLN A 43 -17.36 -20.60 31.10
N GLU A 44 -17.83 -21.54 30.28
CA GLU A 44 -18.82 -22.55 30.69
C GLU A 44 -18.27 -23.49 31.77
N GLN A 45 -17.01 -23.91 31.63
CA GLN A 45 -16.33 -24.82 32.57
C GLN A 45 -15.90 -24.11 33.88
N GLN A 46 -15.91 -22.77 33.94
CA GLN A 46 -15.56 -21.99 35.14
C GLN A 46 -16.40 -22.39 36.36
N LYS A 47 -17.72 -22.58 36.19
CA LYS A 47 -18.60 -23.03 37.29
C LYS A 47 -18.19 -24.39 37.86
N GLY A 48 -17.66 -25.29 37.02
CA GLY A 48 -17.16 -26.60 37.43
C GLY A 48 -15.86 -26.51 38.23
N ILE A 49 -15.01 -25.54 37.91
CA ILE A 49 -13.79 -25.23 38.66
C ILE A 49 -14.12 -24.61 40.02
N ASP A 50 -15.06 -23.66 40.05
CA ASP A 50 -15.51 -23.02 41.29
C ASP A 50 -16.12 -24.08 42.23
N TYR A 51 -16.99 -24.95 41.71
CA TYR A 51 -17.58 -26.06 42.45
C TYR A 51 -16.52 -27.04 42.99
N LEU A 52 -15.54 -27.41 42.17
CA LEU A 52 -14.43 -28.28 42.59
C LEU A 52 -13.64 -27.65 43.76
N SER A 53 -13.34 -26.36 43.66
CA SER A 53 -12.61 -25.61 44.70
C SER A 53 -13.39 -25.59 46.02
N THR A 54 -14.68 -25.24 45.98
CA THR A 54 -15.53 -25.21 47.18
C THR A 54 -15.67 -26.60 47.80
N THR A 55 -15.90 -27.63 46.98
CA THR A 55 -16.07 -29.02 47.46
C THR A 55 -14.81 -29.53 48.14
N VAL A 56 -13.63 -29.25 47.58
CA VAL A 56 -12.35 -29.66 48.18
C VAL A 56 -12.10 -28.93 49.48
N GLU A 57 -12.43 -27.64 49.56
CA GLU A 57 -12.31 -26.88 50.80
C GLU A 57 -13.22 -27.45 51.91
N GLU A 58 -14.48 -27.75 51.61
CA GLU A 58 -15.41 -28.35 52.57
C GLU A 58 -14.98 -29.76 53.02
N MET A 59 -14.55 -30.61 52.09
CA MET A 59 -14.07 -31.96 52.38
C MET A 59 -12.78 -31.93 53.20
N SER A 60 -11.88 -30.96 52.93
CA SER A 60 -10.62 -30.82 53.66
C SER A 60 -10.80 -30.52 55.15
N LYS A 61 -11.94 -29.90 55.53
CA LYS A 61 -12.32 -29.63 56.92
C LYS A 61 -12.82 -30.88 57.67
N ARG A 62 -13.24 -31.93 56.94
CA ARG A 62 -13.83 -33.16 57.50
C ARG A 62 -12.95 -34.40 57.34
N ALA A 63 -11.96 -34.36 56.45
CA ALA A 63 -11.11 -35.51 56.13
C ALA A 63 -9.86 -35.61 57.04
N PRO A 64 -9.28 -36.82 57.21
CA PRO A 64 -7.99 -37.00 57.87
C PRO A 64 -6.86 -36.21 57.18
N ALA A 65 -5.89 -35.73 57.96
CA ALA A 65 -4.84 -34.81 57.50
C ALA A 65 -4.13 -35.26 56.20
N GLY A 66 -3.73 -36.54 56.10
CA GLY A 66 -3.03 -37.05 54.91
C GLY A 66 -3.90 -37.10 53.64
N VAL A 67 -5.21 -37.32 53.78
CA VAL A 67 -6.16 -37.34 52.66
C VAL A 67 -6.52 -35.91 52.25
N SER A 68 -6.70 -35.04 53.22
CA SER A 68 -6.95 -33.60 53.04
C SER A 68 -5.82 -32.92 52.25
N GLN A 69 -4.57 -33.17 52.64
CA GLN A 69 -3.38 -32.63 51.98
C GLN A 69 -3.27 -33.10 50.51
N LYS A 70 -3.58 -34.37 50.24
CA LYS A 70 -3.57 -34.90 48.87
C LYS A 70 -4.60 -34.17 47.99
N TYR A 71 -5.86 -34.07 48.42
CA TYR A 71 -6.90 -33.38 47.65
C TYR A 71 -6.61 -31.91 47.41
N GLN A 72 -6.06 -31.21 48.41
CA GLN A 72 -5.62 -29.82 48.26
C GLN A 72 -4.54 -29.69 47.18
N SER A 73 -3.50 -30.55 47.23
CA SER A 73 -2.42 -30.51 46.24
C SER A 73 -2.89 -30.80 44.80
N GLU A 74 -3.75 -31.80 44.60
CA GLU A 74 -4.30 -32.13 43.28
C GLU A 74 -5.18 -31.00 42.73
N THR A 75 -5.94 -30.34 43.61
CA THR A 75 -6.82 -29.22 43.24
C THR A 75 -6.01 -27.97 42.91
N GLU A 76 -4.96 -27.68 43.68
CA GLU A 76 -4.04 -26.58 43.40
C GLU A 76 -3.38 -26.74 42.03
N VAL A 77 -2.96 -27.95 41.65
CA VAL A 77 -2.43 -28.23 40.30
C VAL A 77 -3.46 -27.92 39.22
N ILE A 78 -4.72 -28.33 39.40
CA ILE A 78 -5.80 -28.06 38.45
C ILE A 78 -6.06 -26.55 38.33
N LEU A 79 -6.16 -25.84 39.45
CA LEU A 79 -6.39 -24.39 39.48
C LEU A 79 -5.24 -23.61 38.82
N ASN A 80 -4.00 -24.02 39.08
CA ASN A 80 -2.82 -23.40 38.45
C ASN A 80 -2.80 -23.61 36.94
N ARG A 81 -3.10 -24.83 36.46
CA ARG A 81 -3.22 -25.12 35.03
C ARG A 81 -4.37 -24.36 34.38
N TRP A 82 -5.52 -24.30 35.05
CA TRP A 82 -6.68 -23.54 34.60
C TRP A 82 -6.34 -22.06 34.43
N LYS A 83 -5.72 -21.45 35.45
CA LYS A 83 -5.32 -20.04 35.40
C LYS A 83 -4.32 -19.79 34.27
N LYS A 84 -3.31 -20.65 34.13
CA LYS A 84 -2.32 -20.56 33.05
C LYS A 84 -2.99 -20.66 31.67
N LEU A 85 -3.86 -21.64 31.48
CA LEU A 85 -4.61 -21.85 30.24
C LEU A 85 -5.46 -20.62 29.90
N SER A 86 -6.19 -20.08 30.89
CA SER A 86 -7.02 -18.89 30.72
C SER A 86 -6.20 -17.67 30.31
N THR A 87 -5.06 -17.42 30.97
CA THR A 87 -4.16 -16.32 30.62
C THR A 87 -3.58 -16.48 29.20
N GLN A 88 -3.07 -17.67 28.87
CA GLN A 88 -2.50 -17.96 27.55
C GLN A 88 -3.53 -17.81 26.43
N LEU A 89 -4.77 -18.23 26.67
CA LEU A 89 -5.85 -18.10 25.70
C LEU A 89 -6.17 -16.64 25.38
N VAL A 90 -6.29 -15.80 26.43
CA VAL A 90 -6.54 -14.37 26.25
C VAL A 90 -5.37 -13.70 25.53
N GLU A 91 -4.14 -14.01 25.91
CA GLU A 91 -2.93 -13.46 25.27
C GLU A 91 -2.84 -13.86 23.78
N ASN A 92 -3.12 -15.11 23.45
CA ASN A 92 -3.10 -15.59 22.07
C ASN A 92 -4.23 -14.98 21.22
N CYS A 93 -5.46 -14.86 21.76
CA CYS A 93 -6.54 -14.14 21.09
C CYS A 93 -6.12 -12.70 20.78
N HIS A 94 -5.54 -12.00 21.75
CA HIS A 94 -5.10 -10.62 21.56
C HIS A 94 -4.00 -10.49 20.48
N LYS A 95 -3.02 -11.39 20.47
CA LYS A 95 -1.97 -11.43 19.44
C LYS A 95 -2.55 -11.65 18.03
N LEU A 96 -3.51 -12.58 17.89
CA LEU A 96 -4.17 -12.83 16.60
C LEU A 96 -5.00 -11.62 16.15
N GLU A 97 -5.69 -10.93 17.07
CA GLU A 97 -6.43 -9.70 16.76
C GLU A 97 -5.49 -8.56 16.29
N GLU A 98 -4.33 -8.43 16.93
CA GLU A 98 -3.30 -7.48 16.50
C GLU A 98 -2.74 -7.83 15.11
N GLN A 99 -2.46 -9.12 14.86
CA GLN A 99 -2.02 -9.60 13.54
C GLN A 99 -3.07 -9.35 12.45
N ILE A 100 -4.36 -9.63 12.72
CA ILE A 100 -5.47 -9.33 11.80
C ILE A 100 -5.52 -7.85 11.48
N THR A 101 -5.39 -6.99 12.49
CA THR A 101 -5.40 -5.54 12.31
C THR A 101 -4.25 -5.10 11.39
N LYS A 102 -3.04 -5.59 11.64
CA LYS A 102 -1.86 -5.31 10.80
C LYS A 102 -2.07 -5.81 9.37
N LEU A 103 -2.54 -7.04 9.18
CA LEU A 103 -2.81 -7.63 7.86
C LEU A 103 -3.85 -6.83 7.08
N LYS A 104 -4.94 -6.41 7.74
CA LYS A 104 -5.98 -5.58 7.12
C LYS A 104 -5.44 -4.20 6.72
N GLN A 105 -4.66 -3.57 7.58
CA GLN A 105 -4.02 -2.29 7.27
C GLN A 105 -3.11 -2.44 6.04
N PHE A 106 -2.23 -3.43 6.03
CA PHE A 106 -1.34 -3.71 4.91
C PHE A 106 -2.10 -3.96 3.59
N GLN A 107 -3.15 -4.79 3.62
CA GLN A 107 -3.98 -5.06 2.46
C GLN A 107 -4.71 -3.81 1.95
N ASN A 108 -5.23 -2.98 2.87
CA ASN A 108 -5.93 -1.75 2.50
C ASN A 108 -4.98 -0.72 1.88
N ASP A 109 -3.80 -0.52 2.47
CA ASP A 109 -2.80 0.43 1.97
C ASP A 109 -2.25 -0.02 0.62
N THR A 110 -1.95 -1.32 0.47
CA THR A 110 -1.54 -1.91 -0.82
C THR A 110 -2.63 -1.75 -1.88
N LYS A 111 -3.90 -1.99 -1.54
CA LYS A 111 -5.03 -1.83 -2.46
C LYS A 111 -5.21 -0.37 -2.89
N THR A 112 -5.07 0.56 -1.94
CA THR A 112 -5.17 2.00 -2.20
C THR A 112 -4.06 2.45 -3.15
N LEU A 113 -2.82 2.02 -2.90
CA LEU A 113 -1.68 2.29 -3.78
C LEU A 113 -1.92 1.72 -5.19
N LYS A 114 -2.30 0.45 -5.32
CA LYS A 114 -2.57 -0.17 -6.62
C LYS A 114 -3.69 0.52 -7.39
N LYS A 115 -4.75 0.96 -6.69
CA LYS A 115 -5.84 1.71 -7.32
C LYS A 115 -5.32 3.04 -7.89
N TRP A 116 -4.56 3.79 -7.09
CA TRP A 116 -3.96 5.04 -7.54
C TRP A 116 -2.99 4.81 -8.72
N MET A 117 -2.14 3.77 -8.65
CA MET A 117 -1.23 3.40 -9.73
C MET A 117 -1.97 3.11 -11.03
N ALA A 118 -3.09 2.39 -10.98
CA ALA A 118 -3.93 2.12 -12.15
C ALA A 118 -4.57 3.39 -12.73
N GLU A 119 -4.98 4.35 -11.89
CA GLU A 119 -5.50 5.65 -12.35
C GLU A 119 -4.41 6.48 -13.05
N VAL A 120 -3.19 6.46 -12.51
CA VAL A 120 -2.02 7.13 -13.10
C VAL A 120 -1.60 6.48 -14.40
N ASP A 121 -1.61 5.15 -14.49
CA ASP A 121 -1.26 4.42 -15.71
C ASP A 121 -2.18 4.81 -16.88
N ILE A 122 -3.48 5.01 -16.63
CA ILE A 122 -4.40 5.53 -17.64
C ILE A 122 -3.96 6.90 -18.15
N PHE A 123 -3.63 7.84 -17.25
CA PHE A 123 -3.15 9.18 -17.61
C PHE A 123 -1.81 9.15 -18.37
N LEU A 124 -0.88 8.29 -17.96
CA LEU A 124 0.41 8.14 -18.63
C LEU A 124 0.24 7.63 -20.06
N ASN A 125 -0.74 6.75 -20.29
CA ASN A 125 -1.09 6.20 -21.59
C ASN A 125 -2.04 7.08 -22.43
N GLU A 126 -2.47 8.25 -21.93
CA GLU A 126 -3.23 9.22 -22.74
C GLU A 126 -2.44 9.67 -23.96
N ASP A 127 -3.15 9.83 -25.08
CA ASP A 127 -2.61 10.30 -26.35
C ASP A 127 -1.88 11.64 -26.21
N TRP A 128 -0.85 11.81 -27.03
CA TRP A 128 -0.09 13.06 -27.06
C TRP A 128 -0.93 14.19 -27.67
N PRO A 129 -0.73 15.44 -27.23
CA PRO A 129 -1.41 16.60 -27.81
C PRO A 129 -1.03 16.76 -29.27
N ALA A 130 -1.93 17.33 -30.05
CA ALA A 130 -1.65 17.62 -31.44
C ALA A 130 -0.43 18.57 -31.57
N LEU A 131 0.40 18.36 -32.58
CA LEU A 131 1.54 19.21 -32.85
C LEU A 131 1.09 20.66 -33.08
N GLY A 132 1.70 21.61 -32.36
CA GLY A 132 1.36 23.03 -32.45
C GLY A 132 0.21 23.48 -31.54
N ASP A 133 -0.48 22.56 -30.85
CA ASP A 133 -1.51 22.90 -29.86
C ASP A 133 -0.85 23.27 -28.53
N LEU A 134 -0.54 24.56 -28.38
CA LEU A 134 0.14 25.10 -27.20
C LEU A 134 -0.71 24.94 -25.93
N GLU A 135 -2.02 25.19 -26.02
CA GLU A 135 -2.92 25.14 -24.88
C GLU A 135 -3.04 23.71 -24.35
N ALA A 136 -3.16 22.71 -25.24
CA ALA A 136 -3.20 21.31 -24.85
C ALA A 136 -1.86 20.84 -24.26
N LEU A 137 -0.71 21.27 -24.80
CA LEU A 137 0.62 20.98 -24.25
C LEU A 137 0.81 21.56 -22.85
N GLU A 138 0.44 22.82 -22.64
CA GLU A 138 0.52 23.49 -21.33
C GLU A 138 -0.37 22.79 -20.29
N LYS A 139 -1.60 22.46 -20.67
CA LYS A 139 -2.54 21.74 -19.80
C LYS A 139 -2.00 20.36 -19.40
N GLN A 140 -1.49 19.58 -20.35
CA GLN A 140 -0.96 18.25 -20.02
C GLN A 140 0.33 18.35 -19.20
N LEU A 141 1.14 19.38 -19.41
CA LEU A 141 2.33 19.65 -18.58
C LEU A 141 1.94 20.02 -17.14
N GLU A 142 0.89 20.81 -16.95
CA GLU A 142 0.34 21.13 -15.62
C GLU A 142 -0.13 19.85 -14.91
N GLN A 143 -0.93 19.02 -15.59
CA GLN A 143 -1.40 17.73 -15.06
C GLN A 143 -0.24 16.80 -14.71
N CYS A 144 0.77 16.69 -15.58
CA CYS A 144 1.94 15.86 -15.34
C CYS A 144 2.82 16.42 -14.20
N THR A 145 2.85 17.74 -14.03
CA THR A 145 3.53 18.38 -12.90
C THR A 145 2.80 18.09 -11.59
N ALA A 146 1.47 18.14 -11.58
CA ALA A 146 0.66 17.73 -10.43
C ALA A 146 0.92 16.25 -10.09
N LEU A 147 0.93 15.37 -11.09
CA LEU A 147 1.26 13.95 -10.90
C LEU A 147 2.62 13.74 -10.24
N VAL A 148 3.66 14.46 -10.66
CA VAL A 148 4.99 14.38 -10.04
C VAL A 148 4.97 14.80 -8.57
N ASN A 149 4.15 15.80 -8.21
CA ASN A 149 3.98 16.20 -6.82
C ASN A 149 3.20 15.12 -6.03
N ASP A 150 2.17 14.52 -6.63
CA ASP A 150 1.41 13.43 -6.01
C ASP A 150 2.29 12.20 -5.76
N ILE A 151 3.18 11.84 -6.68
CA ILE A 151 4.18 10.78 -6.50
C ILE A 151 5.02 11.05 -5.24
N GLN A 152 5.51 12.29 -5.06
CA GLN A 152 6.29 12.67 -3.89
C GLN A 152 5.47 12.59 -2.59
N ALA A 153 4.20 12.97 -2.64
CA ALA A 153 3.29 12.91 -1.50
C ALA A 153 2.91 11.47 -1.11
N ILE A 154 2.85 10.55 -2.08
CA ILE A 154 2.45 9.16 -1.87
C ILE A 154 3.63 8.23 -1.59
N GLN A 155 4.87 8.62 -1.96
CA GLN A 155 6.09 7.86 -1.66
C GLN A 155 6.20 7.38 -0.19
N PRO A 156 5.85 8.20 0.84
CA PRO A 156 5.85 7.72 2.23
C PRO A 156 4.87 6.57 2.48
N ASN A 157 3.72 6.52 1.79
CA ASN A 157 2.77 5.42 1.91
C ASN A 157 3.35 4.13 1.34
N LEU A 158 4.05 4.18 0.20
CA LEU A 158 4.78 3.02 -0.33
C LEU A 158 5.84 2.54 0.66
N ASN A 159 6.60 3.46 1.25
CA ASN A 159 7.62 3.12 2.25
C ASN A 159 6.99 2.43 3.47
N SER A 160 5.87 2.95 3.97
CA SER A 160 5.11 2.34 5.06
C SER A 160 4.64 0.91 4.72
N VAL A 161 4.08 0.70 3.52
CA VAL A 161 3.67 -0.63 3.05
C VAL A 161 4.86 -1.58 2.99
N ASN A 162 6.00 -1.13 2.47
CA ASN A 162 7.24 -1.92 2.43
C ASN A 162 7.75 -2.28 3.83
N GLU A 163 7.75 -1.33 4.77
CA GLU A 163 8.17 -1.58 6.15
C GLU A 163 7.26 -2.59 6.87
N ILE A 164 5.94 -2.42 6.74
CA ILE A 164 4.97 -3.35 7.33
C ILE A 164 5.14 -4.74 6.69
N GLY A 165 5.24 -4.80 5.37
CA GLY A 165 5.46 -6.05 4.64
C GLY A 165 6.76 -6.75 5.05
N GLN A 166 7.86 -6.03 5.22
CA GLN A 166 9.12 -6.61 5.71
C GLN A 166 9.02 -7.13 7.14
N LYS A 167 8.31 -6.43 8.03
CA LYS A 167 8.07 -6.90 9.42
C LYS A 167 7.25 -8.18 9.41
N MET A 168 6.15 -8.22 8.65
CA MET A 168 5.33 -9.42 8.48
C MET A 168 6.13 -10.59 7.93
N ASN A 169 6.99 -10.32 6.93
CA ASN A 169 7.80 -11.35 6.28
C ASN A 169 8.78 -12.06 7.22
N LYS A 170 9.27 -11.38 8.28
CA LYS A 170 10.18 -11.98 9.27
C LYS A 170 9.50 -13.00 10.18
N GLU A 171 8.21 -12.83 10.39
CA GLU A 171 7.39 -13.65 11.28
C GLU A 171 6.49 -14.62 10.48
N ALA A 172 6.58 -14.59 9.15
CA ALA A 172 5.71 -15.31 8.24
C ALA A 172 6.08 -16.79 8.07
N GLU A 173 5.07 -17.61 7.78
CA GLU A 173 5.30 -18.96 7.28
C GLU A 173 5.95 -18.93 5.88
N PRO A 174 6.75 -19.94 5.50
CA PRO A 174 7.53 -19.91 4.26
C PRO A 174 6.70 -19.64 2.99
N GLU A 175 5.51 -20.23 2.89
CA GLU A 175 4.61 -20.05 1.74
C GLU A 175 4.06 -18.61 1.67
N PHE A 176 3.57 -18.09 2.80
CA PHE A 176 3.07 -16.72 2.89
C PHE A 176 4.19 -15.70 2.68
N SER A 177 5.38 -15.96 3.23
CA SER A 177 6.59 -15.16 3.06
C SER A 177 6.97 -15.03 1.58
N TYR A 178 7.00 -16.14 0.85
CA TYR A 178 7.31 -16.13 -0.59
C TYR A 178 6.30 -15.30 -1.39
N LYS A 179 5.00 -15.48 -1.11
CA LYS A 179 3.94 -14.72 -1.77
C LYS A 179 4.06 -13.22 -1.46
N LEU A 180 4.23 -12.86 -0.19
CA LEU A 180 4.37 -11.49 0.26
C LEU A 180 5.58 -10.79 -0.39
N GLN A 181 6.73 -11.46 -0.47
CA GLN A 181 7.91 -10.92 -1.16
C GLN A 181 7.66 -10.71 -2.66
N THR A 182 6.97 -11.65 -3.31
CA THR A 182 6.61 -11.54 -4.72
C THR A 182 5.68 -10.34 -4.95
N ASP A 183 4.65 -10.20 -4.12
CA ASP A 183 3.67 -9.11 -4.20
C ASP A 183 4.32 -7.73 -3.95
N LEU A 184 5.20 -7.62 -2.95
CA LEU A 184 5.96 -6.40 -2.68
C LEU A 184 6.91 -6.07 -3.83
N LYS A 185 7.60 -7.07 -4.40
CA LYS A 185 8.49 -6.84 -5.53
C LYS A 185 7.74 -6.34 -6.76
N ALA A 186 6.57 -6.93 -7.05
CA ALA A 186 5.71 -6.47 -8.14
C ALA A 186 5.22 -5.03 -7.91
N LEU A 187 4.76 -4.72 -6.69
CA LEU A 187 4.31 -3.37 -6.32
C LEU A 187 5.39 -2.31 -6.52
N ASN A 188 6.62 -2.60 -6.07
CA ASN A 188 7.74 -1.66 -6.23
C ASN A 188 8.15 -1.51 -7.70
N ALA A 189 8.15 -2.60 -8.48
CA ALA A 189 8.45 -2.52 -9.90
C ALA A 189 7.42 -1.67 -10.68
N GLU A 190 6.15 -1.81 -10.34
CA GLU A 190 5.06 -0.99 -10.90
C GLU A 190 5.21 0.48 -10.52
N TRP A 191 5.49 0.76 -9.24
CA TRP A 191 5.77 2.11 -8.77
C TRP A 191 6.95 2.78 -9.49
N ASP A 192 8.07 2.06 -9.60
CA ASP A 192 9.28 2.56 -10.26
C ASP A 192 9.01 2.87 -11.73
N SER A 193 8.24 2.01 -12.42
CA SER A 193 7.81 2.21 -13.79
C SER A 193 6.97 3.50 -13.93
N ILE A 194 5.97 3.69 -13.06
CA ILE A 194 5.13 4.90 -13.04
C ILE A 194 5.97 6.15 -12.81
N CYS A 195 6.90 6.12 -11.86
CA CYS A 195 7.80 7.23 -11.60
C CYS A 195 8.61 7.58 -12.86
N GLN A 196 9.26 6.59 -13.46
CA GLN A 196 10.08 6.78 -14.67
C GLN A 196 9.24 7.37 -15.82
N GLN A 197 8.06 6.82 -16.07
CA GLN A 197 7.16 7.28 -17.13
C GLN A 197 6.66 8.70 -16.87
N ALA A 198 6.28 9.04 -15.63
CA ALA A 198 5.83 10.38 -15.27
C ALA A 198 6.94 11.43 -15.48
N TYR A 199 8.17 11.15 -15.02
CA TYR A 199 9.30 12.05 -15.23
C TYR A 199 9.66 12.18 -16.72
N ALA A 200 9.64 11.08 -17.47
CA ALA A 200 9.90 11.09 -18.91
C ALA A 200 8.84 11.89 -19.67
N LYS A 201 7.55 11.68 -19.39
CA LYS A 201 6.43 12.41 -20.01
C LYS A 201 6.53 13.91 -19.70
N LYS A 202 6.82 14.29 -18.45
CA LYS A 202 7.04 15.70 -18.06
C LYS A 202 8.20 16.33 -18.84
N ALA A 203 9.33 15.64 -18.97
CA ALA A 203 10.50 16.14 -19.70
C ALA A 203 10.19 16.31 -21.20
N ALA A 204 9.50 15.35 -21.80
CA ALA A 204 9.10 15.40 -23.20
C ALA A 204 8.05 16.48 -23.49
N LEU A 205 7.10 16.72 -22.57
CA LEU A 205 6.13 17.82 -22.67
C LEU A 205 6.81 19.19 -22.61
N ASN A 206 7.72 19.40 -21.66
CA ASN A 206 8.52 20.63 -21.59
C ASN A 206 9.30 20.87 -22.91
N ASN A 207 9.99 19.84 -23.41
CA ASN A 207 10.75 19.97 -24.64
C ASN A 207 9.86 20.27 -25.87
N SER A 208 8.67 19.68 -25.92
CA SER A 208 7.70 19.93 -26.99
C SER A 208 7.12 21.34 -26.93
N LEU A 209 6.88 21.86 -25.72
CA LEU A 209 6.43 23.23 -25.50
C LEU A 209 7.51 24.23 -25.94
N ASP A 210 8.76 24.05 -25.52
CA ASP A 210 9.89 24.92 -25.91
C ASP A 210 10.04 24.98 -27.44
N LYS A 211 9.98 23.82 -28.11
CA LYS A 211 10.06 23.73 -29.58
C LYS A 211 8.88 24.43 -30.26
N THR A 212 7.67 24.24 -29.73
CA THR A 212 6.45 24.86 -30.30
C THR A 212 6.50 26.38 -30.17
N VAL A 213 6.95 26.89 -29.01
CA VAL A 213 7.13 28.33 -28.78
C VAL A 213 8.19 28.90 -29.73
N SER A 214 9.33 28.23 -29.88
CA SER A 214 10.38 28.66 -30.81
C SER A 214 9.89 28.69 -32.26
N LEU A 215 9.23 27.62 -32.72
CA LEU A 215 8.70 27.54 -34.08
C LEU A 215 7.67 28.65 -34.35
N ARG A 216 6.78 28.93 -33.39
CA ARG A 216 5.79 30.00 -33.54
C ARG A 216 6.45 31.37 -33.64
N LYS A 217 7.53 31.59 -32.89
CA LYS A 217 8.32 32.81 -32.99
C LYS A 217 8.96 32.93 -34.38
N ASP A 218 9.64 31.88 -34.85
CA ASP A 218 10.30 31.87 -36.16
C ASP A 218 9.30 32.11 -37.31
N LEU A 219 8.10 31.52 -37.22
CA LEU A 219 7.01 31.75 -38.18
C LEU A 219 6.48 33.19 -38.15
N SER A 220 6.40 33.80 -36.96
CA SER A 220 5.98 35.19 -36.82
C SER A 220 7.01 36.14 -37.44
N GLU A 221 8.29 35.92 -37.18
CA GLU A 221 9.39 36.71 -37.75
C GLU A 221 9.44 36.57 -39.28
N MET A 222 9.25 35.36 -39.81
CA MET A 222 9.15 35.13 -41.25
C MET A 222 7.93 35.85 -41.84
N HIS A 223 6.78 35.81 -41.18
CA HIS A 223 5.58 36.48 -41.66
C HIS A 223 5.73 38.01 -41.70
N GLU A 224 6.36 38.60 -40.67
CA GLU A 224 6.68 40.02 -40.62
C GLU A 224 7.65 40.41 -41.75
N TRP A 225 8.71 39.63 -41.96
CA TRP A 225 9.65 39.85 -43.05
C TRP A 225 8.98 39.76 -44.44
N ILE A 226 8.12 38.76 -44.68
CA ILE A 226 7.37 38.63 -45.94
C ILE A 226 6.46 39.84 -46.13
N THR A 227 5.72 40.24 -45.09
CA THR A 227 4.82 41.40 -45.15
C THR A 227 5.57 42.68 -45.46
N GLN A 228 6.74 42.88 -44.85
CA GLN A 228 7.60 44.03 -45.12
C GLN A 228 8.13 44.01 -46.57
N ALA A 229 8.63 42.86 -47.03
CA ALA A 229 9.12 42.71 -48.41
C ALA A 229 8.01 42.96 -49.45
N GLU A 230 6.79 42.52 -49.18
CA GLU A 230 5.62 42.78 -50.02
C GLU A 230 5.25 44.27 -50.04
N ASP A 231 5.24 44.95 -48.90
CA ASP A 231 4.95 46.40 -48.81
C ASP A 231 6.03 47.23 -49.52
N GLU A 232 7.31 46.92 -49.30
CA GLU A 232 8.44 47.56 -50.00
C GLU A 232 8.34 47.38 -51.52
N TYR A 233 7.98 46.18 -51.98
CA TYR A 233 7.78 45.91 -53.40
C TYR A 233 6.59 46.70 -53.98
N LEU A 234 5.47 46.77 -53.25
CA LEU A 234 4.28 47.50 -53.69
C LEU A 234 4.46 49.02 -53.70
N GLN A 235 5.27 49.55 -52.78
CA GLN A 235 5.59 50.98 -52.71
C GLN A 235 6.69 51.40 -53.70
N ARG A 236 7.40 50.45 -54.30
CA ARG A 236 8.48 50.73 -55.26
C ARG A 236 7.90 51.38 -56.51
N ASP A 237 8.47 52.54 -56.87
CA ASP A 237 8.13 53.21 -58.13
C ASP A 237 8.80 52.46 -59.30
N PHE A 238 7.98 51.96 -60.22
CA PHE A 238 8.44 51.27 -61.43
C PHE A 238 8.47 52.21 -62.65
N GLU A 239 8.24 53.51 -62.47
CA GLU A 239 8.44 54.51 -63.52
C GLU A 239 9.91 54.96 -63.60
N TYR A 240 10.65 54.35 -64.52
CA TYR A 240 12.04 54.75 -64.82
C TYR A 240 12.07 55.77 -65.96
N LYS A 241 12.58 56.98 -65.71
CA LYS A 241 12.59 58.08 -66.69
C LYS A 241 13.88 58.12 -67.51
N THR A 242 14.95 57.47 -67.03
CA THR A 242 16.23 57.38 -67.75
C THR A 242 16.81 55.96 -67.79
N PRO A 243 17.68 55.64 -68.78
CA PRO A 243 18.37 54.35 -68.84
C PRO A 243 19.26 54.07 -67.61
N ASP A 244 19.87 55.10 -67.03
CA ASP A 244 20.68 54.98 -65.81
C ASP A 244 19.81 54.64 -64.58
N GLU A 245 18.61 55.21 -64.46
CA GLU A 245 17.64 54.87 -63.41
C GLU A 245 17.16 53.41 -63.52
N LEU A 246 16.89 52.95 -64.75
CA LEU A 246 16.52 51.56 -65.02
C LEU A 246 17.68 50.60 -64.68
N GLN A 247 18.91 50.95 -65.07
CA GLN A 247 20.08 50.13 -64.79
C GLN A 247 20.35 50.02 -63.29
N LYS A 248 20.25 51.13 -62.55
CA LYS A 248 20.39 51.14 -61.10
C LYS A 248 19.29 50.33 -60.40
N ALA A 249 18.05 50.41 -60.87
CA ALA A 249 16.95 49.63 -60.31
C ALA A 249 17.14 48.11 -60.51
N ILE A 250 17.74 47.68 -61.62
CA ILE A 250 18.06 46.26 -61.87
C ILE A 250 19.19 45.77 -60.95
N GLU A 251 20.12 46.64 -60.56
CA GLU A 251 21.21 46.31 -59.61
C GLU A 251 20.73 46.23 -58.15
N GLU A 252 19.60 46.87 -57.82
CA GLU A 252 18.96 46.89 -56.49
C GLU A 252 17.78 45.89 -56.35
N LEU A 253 17.62 44.96 -57.30
CA LEU A 253 16.69 43.83 -57.27
C LEU A 253 17.39 42.55 -56.80
#